data_AF-A0A183T7Q1-F1
#
_entry.id   AF-A0A183T7Q1-F1
#
_cell.length_a   1.000
_cell.length_b   1.000
_cell.length_c   1.000
_cell.angle_alpha   90.00
_cell.angle_beta   90.00
_cell.angle_gamma   90.00
#
_symmetry.space_group_name_H-M   'P 1'
#
loop_
_entity.id
_entity.type
_entity.pdbx_description
1 polymer ?
#
loop_
_entity_poly.entity_id
_entity_poly.type
_entity_poly.pdbx_seq_one_letter_code
_entity_poly.pdbx_strand_id
1 'polypeptide(L)'
;MANVGPLLYVVLTRICRAFNRRASGYWMQLIQPPERLANYAILLLGFVASVLLTQFWNVVLLMPGLPPNVNMGDTSPEAINGHSLGLFVLTFVLGLIDCMSSVTFLAYLANMPAVYAGALLFGETCSGLLPSLFALIQGANPEPVCRNLTVNGTSTMVPEYALPRFSVSTFMGLVAATTFLSLTAFSLLDCLPSGLGRAVTLSYRQLHSLPQTMETTYTDSMTTDGAAGNAGDAREGGVSESEEPRVLRFDRSTLFIVCFLLTGYASCLGNGILPSLQSFSTAAYSTLTYHLAVTLSGLAAPLSALLTTIVYDYEQFGVCARALFARCLPIPEETSRGGSSLVSASAESLKKDNASNGSPDAPNITFVCRCLTLIAVLASVPTAYIFYLAVSSPTPPELGGFGSVVAVIAWILSTAGFTVQKTWITLFLVRFGNQRNLRTLGIATQTGSAVGALISFLLTAQFNLLISKTPCS
;
A
#
# COMPACT_ATOMS: atom_id res chain seq x y z
N MET A 1 -10.94 2.98 12.29
CA MET A 1 -10.15 2.28 13.34
C MET A 1 -8.93 1.55 12.75
N ALA A 2 -8.08 2.23 11.97
CA ALA A 2 -6.97 1.59 11.23
C ALA A 2 -5.57 1.72 11.89
N ASN A 3 -5.44 2.46 12.99
CA ASN A 3 -4.21 2.51 13.81
C ASN A 3 -4.02 1.27 14.71
N VAL A 4 -5.00 0.36 14.75
CA VAL A 4 -4.90 -0.87 15.54
C VAL A 4 -3.89 -1.83 14.91
N GLY A 5 -3.81 -1.95 13.58
CA GLY A 5 -2.96 -2.93 12.90
C GLY A 5 -1.48 -2.88 13.31
N PRO A 6 -0.78 -1.74 13.18
CA PRO A 6 0.62 -1.63 13.61
C PRO A 6 0.82 -1.80 15.12
N LEU A 7 -0.11 -1.32 15.95
CA LEU A 7 -0.05 -1.50 17.40
C LEU A 7 -0.23 -2.98 17.77
N LEU A 8 -1.19 -3.65 17.14
CA LEU A 8 -1.46 -5.07 17.32
C LEU A 8 -0.31 -5.91 16.80
N TYR A 9 0.37 -5.52 15.72
CA TYR A 9 1.61 -6.14 15.27
C TYR A 9 2.72 -6.06 16.34
N VAL A 10 2.91 -4.89 16.97
CA VAL A 10 3.89 -4.74 18.06
C VAL A 10 3.50 -5.58 19.27
N VAL A 11 2.21 -5.64 19.61
CA VAL A 11 1.70 -6.48 20.70
C VAL A 11 1.86 -7.97 20.36
N LEU A 12 1.51 -8.39 19.15
CA LEU A 12 1.63 -9.76 18.66
C LEU A 12 3.09 -10.19 18.67
N THR A 13 4.01 -9.38 18.16
CA THR A 13 5.45 -9.68 18.20
C THR A 13 5.99 -9.71 19.63
N ARG A 14 5.50 -8.86 20.54
CA ARG A 14 5.85 -8.92 21.98
C ARG A 14 5.33 -10.19 22.63
N ILE A 15 4.10 -10.60 22.36
CA ILE A 15 3.50 -11.84 22.86
C ILE A 15 4.28 -13.04 22.31
N CYS A 16 4.55 -13.07 21.01
CA CYS A 16 5.37 -14.11 20.37
C CYS A 16 6.77 -14.18 21.01
N ARG A 17 7.43 -13.04 21.26
CA ARG A 17 8.72 -12.99 21.95
C ARG A 17 8.64 -13.45 23.40
N ALA A 18 7.57 -13.11 24.12
CA ALA A 18 7.35 -13.54 25.50
C ALA A 18 7.12 -15.05 25.59
N PHE A 19 6.32 -15.60 24.67
CA PHE A 19 6.14 -17.05 24.51
C PHE A 19 7.46 -17.74 24.19
N ASN A 20 8.24 -17.18 23.27
CA ASN A 20 9.54 -17.71 22.89
C ASN A 20 10.52 -17.73 24.08
N ARG A 21 10.59 -16.66 24.88
CA ARG A 21 11.43 -16.61 26.10
C ARG A 21 11.04 -17.65 27.16
N ARG A 22 9.77 -18.09 27.18
CA ARG A 22 9.27 -19.08 28.13
C ARG A 22 9.51 -20.52 27.67
N ALA A 23 9.74 -20.74 26.38
CA ALA A 23 10.10 -22.03 25.80
C ALA A 23 11.62 -22.26 25.88
N SER A 24 12.08 -23.02 26.89
CA SER A 24 13.49 -23.39 27.06
C SER A 24 13.90 -24.53 26.10
N GLY A 25 15.00 -24.33 25.36
CA GLY A 25 15.73 -25.37 24.61
C GLY A 25 15.04 -25.91 23.35
N TYR A 26 15.81 -26.13 22.27
CA TYR A 26 15.45 -26.70 20.94
C TYR A 26 14.28 -26.04 20.18
N TRP A 27 13.11 -25.85 20.81
CA TRP A 27 11.95 -25.11 20.30
C TRP A 27 12.28 -23.66 19.94
N MET A 28 13.14 -23.00 20.74
CA MET A 28 13.64 -21.64 20.45
C MET A 28 14.36 -21.56 19.09
N GLN A 29 15.03 -22.64 18.67
CA GLN A 29 15.70 -22.72 17.38
C GLN A 29 14.72 -22.96 16.23
N LEU A 30 13.61 -23.69 16.46
CA LEU A 30 12.58 -23.90 15.45
C LEU A 30 11.69 -22.67 15.22
N ILE A 31 11.52 -21.79 16.21
CA ILE A 31 10.51 -20.71 16.20
C ILE A 31 11.08 -19.33 15.79
N GLN A 32 12.40 -19.19 15.66
CA GLN A 32 13.03 -17.96 15.13
C GLN A 32 12.95 -17.91 13.61
N PRO A 33 12.64 -16.76 12.98
CA PRO A 33 12.33 -15.44 13.56
C PRO A 33 10.87 -15.32 14.08
N PRO A 34 10.57 -14.44 15.07
CA PRO A 34 9.22 -14.30 15.64
C PRO A 34 8.14 -13.87 14.63
N GLU A 35 8.55 -13.24 13.54
CA GLU A 35 7.70 -12.86 12.41
C GLU A 35 7.12 -14.11 11.69
N ARG A 36 7.82 -15.25 11.71
CA ARG A 36 7.33 -16.53 11.18
C ARG A 36 6.05 -16.97 11.91
N LEU A 37 6.07 -16.94 13.25
CA LEU A 37 4.91 -17.29 14.07
C LEU A 37 3.76 -16.29 13.87
N ALA A 38 4.08 -15.00 13.72
CA ALA A 38 3.08 -13.98 13.42
C ALA A 38 2.37 -14.27 12.09
N ASN A 39 3.11 -14.62 11.03
CA ASN A 39 2.56 -14.96 9.71
C ASN A 39 1.63 -16.18 9.77
N TYR A 40 2.00 -17.24 10.50
CA TYR A 40 1.09 -18.37 10.71
C TYR A 40 -0.17 -18.00 11.49
N ALA A 41 -0.03 -17.19 12.55
CA ALA A 41 -1.15 -16.77 13.37
C ALA A 41 -2.17 -15.95 12.57
N ILE A 42 -1.72 -14.98 11.75
CA ILE A 42 -2.62 -14.16 10.92
C ILE A 42 -3.29 -14.98 9.82
N LEU A 43 -2.56 -15.91 9.17
CA LEU A 43 -3.11 -16.74 8.10
C LEU A 43 -4.17 -17.72 8.63
N LEU A 44 -3.89 -18.35 9.78
CA LEU A 44 -4.84 -19.24 10.44
C LEU A 44 -6.09 -18.48 10.90
N LEU A 45 -5.90 -17.33 11.55
CA LEU A 45 -7.02 -16.49 11.99
C LEU A 45 -7.86 -16.00 10.80
N GLY A 46 -7.20 -15.62 9.70
CA GLY A 46 -7.86 -15.22 8.47
C GLY A 46 -8.66 -16.35 7.84
N PHE A 47 -8.10 -17.56 7.78
CA PHE A 47 -8.80 -18.74 7.30
C PHE A 47 -10.04 -19.06 8.14
N VAL A 48 -9.91 -19.08 9.48
CA VAL A 48 -11.03 -19.32 10.40
C VAL A 48 -12.10 -18.23 10.24
N ALA A 49 -11.72 -16.96 10.18
CA ALA A 49 -12.65 -15.85 9.98
C ALA A 49 -13.41 -15.98 8.64
N SER A 50 -12.72 -16.33 7.55
CA SER A 50 -13.34 -16.56 6.24
C SER A 50 -14.29 -17.75 6.24
N VAL A 51 -13.97 -18.86 6.93
CA VAL A 51 -14.86 -20.01 7.07
C VAL A 51 -16.10 -19.65 7.89
N LEU A 52 -15.93 -18.93 9.01
CA LEU A 52 -17.06 -18.44 9.81
C LEU A 52 -17.96 -17.51 8.99
N LEU A 53 -17.37 -16.68 8.11
CA LEU A 53 -18.13 -15.79 7.24
C LEU A 53 -19.06 -16.57 6.31
N THR A 54 -18.70 -17.77 5.86
CA THR A 54 -19.59 -18.63 5.04
C THR A 54 -20.86 -19.04 5.77
N GLN A 55 -20.81 -19.18 7.10
CA GLN A 55 -21.92 -19.70 7.91
C GLN A 55 -22.73 -18.58 8.56
N PHE A 56 -22.09 -17.49 8.94
CA PHE A 56 -22.69 -16.45 9.79
C PHE A 56 -22.99 -15.13 9.07
N TRP A 57 -22.77 -15.04 7.74
CA TRP A 57 -23.02 -13.79 7.00
C TRP A 57 -24.51 -13.37 6.97
N ASN A 58 -25.44 -14.33 7.07
CA ASN A 58 -26.89 -14.09 7.04
C ASN A 58 -27.52 -13.95 8.43
N VAL A 59 -26.72 -13.94 9.51
CA VAL A 59 -27.23 -13.77 10.87
C VAL A 59 -27.52 -12.28 11.11
N VAL A 60 -28.80 -11.96 11.07
CA VAL A 60 -29.32 -10.60 11.28
C VAL A 60 -29.67 -10.40 12.75
N LEU A 61 -29.21 -9.30 13.33
CA LEU A 61 -29.58 -8.85 14.67
C LEU A 61 -30.19 -7.46 14.60
N LEU A 62 -31.18 -7.22 15.46
CA LEU A 62 -31.88 -5.93 15.52
C LEU A 62 -31.00 -4.93 16.27
N MET A 63 -30.51 -3.91 15.58
CA MET A 63 -29.62 -2.89 16.16
C MET A 63 -30.33 -1.52 16.16
N PRO A 64 -31.10 -1.20 17.22
CA PRO A 64 -31.76 0.10 17.32
C PRO A 64 -30.71 1.21 17.45
N GLY A 65 -30.64 2.10 16.46
CA GLY A 65 -29.70 3.23 16.42
C GLY A 65 -28.86 3.34 15.14
N LEU A 66 -28.85 2.32 14.28
CA LEU A 66 -28.30 2.43 12.92
C LEU A 66 -29.36 2.95 11.94
N PRO A 67 -28.95 3.57 10.82
CA PRO A 67 -29.89 4.01 9.79
C PRO A 67 -30.73 2.82 9.28
N PRO A 68 -32.01 3.07 8.95
CA PRO A 68 -32.92 2.03 8.49
C PRO A 68 -32.47 1.45 7.14
N ASN A 69 -32.59 0.14 6.99
CA ASN A 69 -32.18 -0.57 5.77
C ASN A 69 -33.14 -0.36 4.59
N VAL A 70 -34.40 -0.05 4.89
CA VAL A 70 -35.49 0.11 3.92
C VAL A 70 -36.38 1.26 4.38
N ASN A 71 -36.61 2.25 3.51
CA ASN A 71 -37.54 3.37 3.73
C ASN A 71 -38.96 3.11 3.19
N MET A 72 -39.28 1.87 2.76
CA MET A 72 -40.63 1.51 2.35
C MET A 72 -41.49 1.06 3.54
N GLY A 73 -42.71 1.60 3.59
CA GLY A 73 -43.72 1.34 4.64
C GLY A 73 -44.11 -0.13 4.81
N ASP A 74 -44.91 -0.40 5.85
CA ASP A 74 -45.44 -1.69 6.31
C ASP A 74 -44.46 -2.87 6.20
N THR A 75 -43.22 -2.65 6.63
CA THR A 75 -42.26 -3.71 6.87
C THR A 75 -42.06 -3.90 8.37
N SER A 76 -41.95 -5.15 8.82
CA SER A 76 -41.76 -5.50 10.24
C SER A 76 -40.52 -4.80 10.81
N PRO A 77 -40.46 -4.50 12.13
CA PRO A 77 -39.32 -3.81 12.75
C PRO A 77 -37.97 -4.55 12.54
N GLU A 78 -38.01 -5.85 12.27
CA GLU A 78 -36.86 -6.68 11.89
C GLU A 78 -36.28 -6.33 10.51
N ALA A 79 -37.11 -5.95 9.54
CA ALA A 79 -36.66 -5.55 8.21
C ALA A 79 -36.06 -4.14 8.19
N ILE A 80 -36.53 -3.25 9.06
CA ILE A 80 -36.08 -1.84 9.13
C ILE A 80 -34.72 -1.74 9.83
N ASN A 81 -34.53 -2.44 10.96
CA ASN A 81 -33.34 -2.31 11.82
C ASN A 81 -32.47 -3.59 11.87
N GLY A 82 -32.74 -4.58 11.02
CA GLY A 82 -32.01 -5.84 10.99
C GLY A 82 -30.66 -5.70 10.28
N HIS A 83 -29.56 -5.68 11.03
CA HIS A 83 -28.20 -5.61 10.48
C HIS A 83 -27.45 -6.93 10.68
N SER A 84 -26.65 -7.36 9.70
CA SER A 84 -25.83 -8.58 9.84
C SER A 84 -24.58 -8.30 10.68
N LEU A 85 -24.67 -8.60 11.98
CA LEU A 85 -23.53 -8.45 12.91
C LEU A 85 -22.38 -9.38 12.50
N GLY A 86 -22.70 -10.61 12.07
CA GLY A 86 -21.71 -11.60 11.66
C GLY A 86 -20.86 -11.09 10.50
N LEU A 87 -21.50 -10.57 9.45
CA LEU A 87 -20.80 -9.99 8.30
C LEU A 87 -19.94 -8.79 8.72
N PHE A 88 -20.48 -7.87 9.54
CA PHE A 88 -19.74 -6.69 9.99
C PHE A 88 -18.49 -7.04 10.81
N VAL A 89 -18.64 -7.86 11.84
CA VAL A 89 -17.54 -8.22 12.76
C VAL A 89 -16.48 -9.05 12.05
N LEU A 90 -16.86 -10.05 11.26
CA LEU A 90 -15.91 -10.91 10.56
C LEU A 90 -15.18 -10.16 9.44
N THR A 91 -15.87 -9.30 8.69
CA THR A 91 -15.22 -8.44 7.68
C THR A 91 -14.27 -7.44 8.33
N PHE A 92 -14.62 -6.90 9.51
CA PHE A 92 -13.71 -6.06 10.28
C PHE A 92 -12.45 -6.80 10.72
N VAL A 93 -12.58 -8.04 11.23
CA VAL A 93 -11.44 -8.89 11.60
C VAL A 93 -10.57 -9.21 10.37
N LEU A 94 -11.18 -9.56 9.24
CA LEU A 94 -10.47 -9.80 7.98
C LEU A 94 -9.73 -8.54 7.50
N GLY A 95 -10.35 -7.37 7.59
CA GLY A 95 -9.70 -6.09 7.26
C GLY A 95 -8.52 -5.77 8.16
N LEU A 96 -8.60 -6.08 9.47
CA LEU A 96 -7.46 -5.95 10.39
C LEU A 96 -6.32 -6.91 10.00
N ILE A 97 -6.64 -8.15 9.64
CA ILE A 97 -5.65 -9.17 9.25
C ILE A 97 -4.97 -8.79 7.94
N ASP A 98 -5.73 -8.38 6.93
CA ASP A 98 -5.23 -7.92 5.64
C ASP A 98 -4.21 -6.79 5.82
N CYS A 99 -4.59 -5.78 6.61
CA CYS A 99 -3.72 -4.69 7.03
C CYS A 99 -2.42 -5.17 7.71
N MET A 100 -2.50 -6.12 8.63
CA MET A 100 -1.30 -6.61 9.33
C MET A 100 -0.38 -7.46 8.45
N SER A 101 -0.95 -8.17 7.46
CA SER A 101 -0.23 -9.17 6.67
C SER A 101 0.92 -8.59 5.84
N SER A 102 0.71 -7.46 5.15
CA SER A 102 1.75 -6.83 4.34
C SER A 102 2.95 -6.40 5.19
N VAL A 103 2.70 -5.90 6.40
CA VAL A 103 3.75 -5.49 7.35
C VAL A 103 4.52 -6.68 7.89
N THR A 104 3.82 -7.77 8.29
CA THR A 104 4.47 -8.95 8.87
C THR A 104 5.28 -9.72 7.83
N PHE A 105 4.77 -9.87 6.61
CA PHE A 105 5.49 -10.53 5.52
C PHE A 105 6.69 -9.71 5.03
N LEU A 106 6.57 -8.38 4.94
CA LEU A 106 7.70 -7.54 4.59
C LEU A 106 8.78 -7.56 5.68
N ALA A 107 8.39 -7.57 6.96
CA ALA A 107 9.33 -7.73 8.08
C ALA A 107 10.03 -9.10 8.04
N TYR A 108 9.30 -10.17 7.70
CA TYR A 108 9.85 -11.51 7.51
C TYR A 108 10.88 -11.58 6.38
N LEU A 109 10.70 -10.78 5.32
CA LEU A 109 11.60 -10.72 4.15
C LEU A 109 12.68 -9.63 4.23
N ALA A 110 12.78 -8.89 5.33
CA ALA A 110 13.59 -7.66 5.41
C ALA A 110 15.10 -7.85 5.16
N ASN A 111 15.63 -9.07 5.28
CA ASN A 111 17.04 -9.41 5.04
C ASN A 111 17.24 -10.37 3.86
N MET A 112 16.25 -10.45 2.97
CA MET A 112 16.29 -11.29 1.77
C MET A 112 16.45 -10.42 0.52
N PRO A 113 16.92 -11.00 -0.61
CA PRO A 113 16.99 -10.29 -1.88
C PRO A 113 15.66 -9.61 -2.26
N ALA A 114 15.75 -8.42 -2.86
CA ALA A 114 14.58 -7.59 -3.21
C ALA A 114 13.56 -8.31 -4.12
N VAL A 115 14.00 -9.31 -4.88
CA VAL A 115 13.15 -10.17 -5.72
C VAL A 115 12.00 -10.81 -4.92
N TYR A 116 12.26 -11.25 -3.68
CA TYR A 116 11.23 -11.84 -2.82
C TYR A 116 10.19 -10.82 -2.35
N ALA A 117 10.61 -9.59 -2.07
CA ALA A 117 9.69 -8.50 -1.76
C ALA A 117 8.83 -8.14 -2.98
N GLY A 118 9.41 -8.13 -4.18
CA GLY A 118 8.67 -7.97 -5.44
C GLY A 118 7.60 -9.05 -5.63
N ALA A 119 7.93 -10.32 -5.38
CA ALA A 119 6.96 -11.43 -5.45
C ALA A 119 5.82 -11.30 -4.43
N LEU A 120 6.12 -10.81 -3.22
CA LEU A 120 5.10 -10.52 -2.19
C LEU A 120 4.14 -9.42 -2.67
N LEU A 121 4.66 -8.30 -3.19
CA LEU A 121 3.87 -7.18 -3.69
C LEU A 121 2.99 -7.58 -4.90
N PHE A 122 3.51 -8.45 -5.76
CA PHE A 122 2.74 -9.06 -6.84
C PHE A 122 1.58 -9.92 -6.30
N GLY A 123 1.84 -10.72 -5.25
CA GLY A 123 0.80 -11.51 -4.59
C GLY A 123 -0.27 -10.65 -3.91
N GLU A 124 0.14 -9.58 -3.22
CA GLU A 124 -0.76 -8.62 -2.55
C GLU A 124 -1.72 -7.98 -3.56
N THR A 125 -1.20 -7.54 -4.71
CA THR A 125 -2.03 -6.95 -5.78
C THR A 125 -2.93 -7.97 -6.48
N CYS A 126 -2.53 -9.24 -6.56
CA CYS A 126 -3.40 -10.32 -7.03
C CYS A 126 -4.55 -10.67 -6.06
N SER A 127 -4.43 -10.33 -4.77
CA SER A 127 -5.43 -10.67 -3.75
C SER A 127 -6.81 -10.08 -4.05
N GLY A 128 -6.87 -8.86 -4.62
CA GLY A 128 -8.12 -8.22 -5.06
C GLY A 128 -8.67 -8.74 -6.40
N LEU A 129 -7.84 -9.39 -7.21
CA LEU A 129 -8.23 -9.92 -8.54
C LEU A 129 -9.14 -11.15 -8.42
N LEU A 130 -8.84 -12.08 -7.50
CA LEU A 130 -9.64 -13.31 -7.37
C LEU A 130 -11.08 -13.05 -6.91
N PRO A 131 -11.35 -12.28 -5.84
CA PRO A 131 -12.71 -11.94 -5.44
C PRO A 131 -13.48 -11.18 -6.52
N SER A 132 -12.82 -10.29 -7.26
CA SER A 132 -13.48 -9.54 -8.34
C SER A 132 -13.83 -10.43 -9.53
N LEU A 133 -12.97 -11.38 -9.89
CA LEU A 133 -13.28 -12.40 -10.91
C LEU A 133 -14.44 -13.29 -10.46
N PHE A 134 -14.45 -13.73 -9.20
CA PHE A 134 -15.57 -14.51 -8.65
C PHE A 134 -16.88 -13.72 -8.69
N ALA A 135 -16.86 -12.43 -8.35
CA ALA A 135 -18.04 -11.56 -8.41
C ALA A 135 -18.56 -11.37 -9.85
N LEU A 136 -17.65 -11.25 -10.83
CA LEU A 136 -18.01 -11.17 -12.25
C LEU A 136 -18.61 -12.49 -12.75
N ILE A 137 -18.03 -13.64 -12.39
CA ILE A 137 -18.56 -14.96 -12.75
C ILE A 137 -19.93 -15.19 -12.10
N GLN A 138 -20.08 -14.77 -10.83
CA GLN A 138 -21.34 -14.84 -10.09
C GLN A 138 -22.46 -14.03 -10.77
N GLY A 139 -22.09 -12.96 -11.48
CA GLY A 139 -23.06 -11.97 -11.95
C GLY A 139 -23.71 -11.25 -10.78
N ALA A 140 -22.92 -10.86 -9.78
CA ALA A 140 -23.43 -10.13 -8.63
C ALA A 140 -24.08 -8.80 -9.06
N ASN A 141 -25.17 -8.39 -8.40
CA ASN A 141 -25.89 -7.14 -8.63
C ASN A 141 -26.34 -6.86 -10.08
N PRO A 142 -27.05 -7.78 -10.76
CA PRO A 142 -27.57 -7.50 -12.09
C PRO A 142 -28.45 -6.23 -12.08
N GLU A 143 -28.48 -5.50 -13.20
CA GLU A 143 -29.34 -4.33 -13.31
C GLU A 143 -30.80 -4.71 -12.97
N PRO A 144 -31.46 -3.95 -12.08
CA PRO A 144 -32.79 -4.30 -11.62
C PRO A 144 -33.79 -4.21 -12.77
N VAL A 145 -34.62 -5.24 -12.93
CA VAL A 145 -35.75 -5.18 -13.86
C VAL A 145 -36.88 -4.44 -13.16
N CYS A 146 -37.22 -3.27 -13.69
CA CYS A 146 -38.26 -2.43 -13.12
C CYS A 146 -39.63 -2.97 -13.53
N ARG A 147 -40.38 -3.53 -12.56
CA ARG A 147 -41.75 -3.97 -12.80
C ARG A 147 -42.73 -2.95 -12.23
N ASN A 148 -43.76 -2.65 -13.02
CA ASN A 148 -44.88 -1.85 -12.58
C ASN A 148 -45.73 -2.67 -11.60
N LEU A 149 -45.70 -2.32 -10.32
CA LEU A 149 -46.63 -2.86 -9.32
C LEU A 149 -47.72 -1.82 -9.07
N THR A 150 -48.96 -2.16 -9.43
CA THR A 150 -50.14 -1.37 -9.12
C THR A 150 -50.75 -1.84 -7.80
N VAL A 151 -50.59 -1.03 -6.75
CA VAL A 151 -51.27 -1.23 -5.45
C VAL A 151 -52.28 -0.11 -5.27
N ASN A 152 -53.55 -0.46 -5.07
CA ASN A 152 -54.66 0.50 -4.88
C ASN A 152 -54.75 1.60 -5.97
N GLY A 153 -54.52 1.26 -7.23
CA GLY A 153 -54.61 2.22 -8.36
C GLY A 153 -53.40 3.13 -8.54
N THR A 154 -52.39 3.04 -7.66
CA THR A 154 -51.11 3.76 -7.78
C THR A 154 -50.06 2.81 -8.38
N SER A 155 -49.49 3.14 -9.54
CA SER A 155 -48.41 2.36 -10.15
C SER A 155 -47.06 2.80 -9.58
N THR A 156 -46.46 1.97 -8.73
CA THR A 156 -45.08 2.17 -8.25
C THR A 156 -44.13 1.24 -8.98
N MET A 157 -43.05 1.80 -9.54
CA MET A 157 -41.96 1.03 -10.11
C MET A 157 -41.17 0.36 -8.99
N VAL A 158 -41.15 -0.97 -8.96
CA VAL A 158 -40.37 -1.73 -7.97
C VAL A 158 -39.23 -2.46 -8.67
N PRO A 159 -37.98 -2.30 -8.21
CA PRO A 159 -36.84 -3.02 -8.77
C PRO A 159 -36.87 -4.49 -8.36
N GLU A 160 -36.91 -5.40 -9.33
CA GLU A 160 -36.72 -6.84 -9.13
C GLU A 160 -35.27 -7.20 -9.47
N TYR A 161 -34.50 -7.63 -8.45
CA TYR A 161 -33.11 -8.06 -8.62
C TYR A 161 -33.07 -9.53 -9.01
N ALA A 162 -32.47 -9.85 -10.16
CA ALA A 162 -32.26 -11.24 -10.55
C ALA A 162 -31.28 -11.92 -9.57
N LEU A 163 -31.55 -13.20 -9.26
CA LEU A 163 -30.68 -13.96 -8.37
C LEU A 163 -29.29 -14.15 -8.99
N PRO A 164 -28.21 -14.09 -8.19
CA PRO A 164 -26.86 -14.40 -8.66
C PRO A 164 -26.78 -15.86 -9.12
N ARG A 165 -25.85 -16.17 -10.03
CA ARG A 165 -25.67 -17.53 -10.59
C ARG A 165 -25.35 -18.59 -9.53
N PHE A 166 -24.74 -18.18 -8.43
CA PHE A 166 -24.51 -19.01 -7.25
C PHE A 166 -24.63 -18.18 -5.97
N SER A 167 -24.87 -18.86 -4.83
CA SER A 167 -25.13 -18.22 -3.53
C SER A 167 -23.95 -17.42 -2.98
N VAL A 168 -24.23 -16.38 -2.20
CA VAL A 168 -23.23 -15.58 -1.47
C VAL A 168 -22.36 -16.46 -0.55
N SER A 169 -22.93 -17.50 0.06
CA SER A 169 -22.15 -18.45 0.89
C SER A 169 -21.03 -19.13 0.08
N THR A 170 -21.32 -19.49 -1.18
CA THR A 170 -20.33 -20.11 -2.09
C THR A 170 -19.26 -19.08 -2.48
N PHE A 171 -19.62 -17.82 -2.71
CA PHE A 171 -18.66 -16.74 -2.93
C PHE A 171 -17.69 -16.61 -1.73
N MET A 172 -18.22 -16.55 -0.51
CA MET A 172 -17.39 -16.49 0.70
C MET A 172 -16.52 -17.75 0.86
N GLY A 173 -17.05 -18.93 0.48
CA GLY A 173 -16.29 -20.19 0.47
C GLY A 173 -15.12 -20.19 -0.51
N LEU A 174 -15.27 -19.57 -1.68
CA LEU A 174 -14.16 -19.39 -2.63
C LEU A 174 -13.05 -18.49 -2.06
N VAL A 175 -13.42 -17.42 -1.33
CA VAL A 175 -12.45 -16.56 -0.62
C VAL A 175 -11.76 -17.32 0.53
N ALA A 176 -12.49 -18.19 1.24
CA ALA A 176 -11.89 -19.06 2.24
C ALA A 176 -10.89 -20.05 1.60
N ALA A 177 -11.21 -20.60 0.43
CA ALA A 177 -10.33 -21.51 -0.30
C ALA A 177 -9.03 -20.83 -0.77
N THR A 178 -9.07 -19.58 -1.24
CA THR A 178 -7.85 -18.83 -1.60
C THR A 178 -6.98 -18.54 -0.37
N THR A 179 -7.60 -18.25 0.78
CA THR A 179 -6.89 -18.09 2.07
C THR A 179 -6.27 -19.40 2.55
N PHE A 180 -6.95 -20.53 2.35
CA PHE A 180 -6.39 -21.85 2.65
C PHE A 180 -5.20 -22.19 1.75
N LEU A 181 -5.29 -21.84 0.46
CA LEU A 181 -4.21 -22.03 -0.48
C LEU A 181 -2.97 -21.20 -0.11
N SER A 182 -3.15 -19.95 0.34
CA SER A 182 -2.02 -19.13 0.81
C SER A 182 -1.39 -19.67 2.10
N LEU A 183 -2.19 -20.19 3.04
CA LEU A 183 -1.70 -20.90 4.23
C LEU A 183 -0.88 -22.14 3.86
N THR A 184 -1.39 -22.93 2.91
CA THR A 184 -0.70 -24.14 2.43
C THR A 184 0.60 -23.77 1.70
N ALA A 185 0.57 -22.76 0.84
CA ALA A 185 1.74 -22.28 0.11
C ALA A 185 2.83 -21.76 1.06
N PHE A 186 2.46 -20.99 2.08
CA PHE A 186 3.41 -20.53 3.10
C PHE A 186 3.99 -21.71 3.90
N SER A 187 3.15 -22.68 4.27
CA SER A 187 3.59 -23.89 4.97
C SER A 187 4.58 -24.70 4.13
N LEU A 188 4.35 -24.84 2.83
CA LEU A 188 5.28 -25.50 1.91
C LEU A 188 6.59 -24.72 1.77
N LEU A 189 6.52 -23.39 1.62
CA LEU A 189 7.69 -22.51 1.51
C LEU A 189 8.60 -22.59 2.74
N ASP A 190 8.01 -22.87 3.89
CA ASP A 190 8.66 -22.91 5.18
C ASP A 190 9.18 -24.31 5.56
N CYS A 191 8.45 -25.37 5.21
CA CYS A 191 8.80 -26.75 5.54
C CYS A 191 9.72 -27.41 4.51
N LEU A 192 9.75 -26.95 3.25
CA LEU A 192 10.59 -27.56 2.22
C LEU A 192 12.08 -27.30 2.50
N PRO A 193 12.96 -28.32 2.36
CA PRO A 193 14.39 -28.18 2.62
C PRO A 193 15.10 -27.20 1.67
N SER A 194 14.55 -27.01 0.46
CA SER A 194 14.96 -26.00 -0.52
C SER A 194 14.19 -24.67 -0.40
N GLY A 195 13.28 -24.58 0.59
CA GLY A 195 12.36 -23.47 0.77
C GLY A 195 13.01 -22.24 1.41
N LEU A 196 12.34 -21.10 1.24
CA LEU A 196 12.80 -19.79 1.71
C LEU A 196 12.93 -19.71 3.24
N GLY A 197 12.15 -20.52 3.98
CA GLY A 197 12.13 -20.50 5.45
C GLY A 197 13.49 -20.76 6.10
N ARG A 198 14.27 -21.71 5.55
CA ARG A 198 15.61 -22.02 6.06
C ARG A 198 16.59 -20.88 5.79
N ALA A 199 16.53 -20.27 4.61
CA ALA A 199 17.39 -19.14 4.24
C ALA A 199 17.11 -17.93 5.13
N VAL A 200 15.83 -17.59 5.36
CA VAL A 200 15.42 -16.50 6.27
C VAL A 200 15.91 -16.76 7.69
N THR A 201 15.73 -17.98 8.20
CA THR A 201 16.16 -18.36 9.55
C THR A 201 17.68 -18.26 9.71
N LEU A 202 18.46 -18.65 8.69
CA LEU A 202 19.92 -18.53 8.70
C LEU A 202 20.38 -17.08 8.66
N SER A 203 19.82 -16.25 7.76
CA SER A 203 20.13 -14.82 7.69
C SER A 203 19.79 -14.10 9.00
N TYR A 204 18.66 -14.45 9.63
CA TYR A 204 18.26 -13.92 10.93
C TYR A 204 19.27 -14.29 12.04
N ARG A 205 19.69 -15.56 12.10
CA ARG A 205 20.67 -16.03 13.10
C ARG A 205 22.02 -15.39 12.91
N GLN A 206 22.51 -15.26 11.67
CA GLN A 206 23.77 -14.58 11.37
C GLN A 206 23.75 -13.14 11.89
N LEU A 207 22.69 -12.39 11.59
CA LEU A 207 22.54 -11.00 12.04
C LEU A 207 22.52 -10.86 13.57
N HIS A 208 21.86 -11.80 14.28
CA HIS A 208 21.77 -11.77 15.74
C HIS A 208 22.97 -12.42 16.47
N SER A 209 23.79 -13.21 15.78
CA SER A 209 25.01 -13.81 16.32
C SER A 209 26.23 -12.88 16.24
N LEU A 210 26.20 -11.87 15.36
CA LEU A 210 27.21 -10.82 15.35
C LEU A 210 27.03 -9.94 16.60
N PRO A 211 28.09 -9.70 17.40
CA PRO A 211 28.00 -8.72 18.47
C PRO A 211 27.57 -7.38 17.87
N GLN A 212 26.60 -6.71 18.50
CA GLN A 212 26.19 -5.33 18.19
C GLN A 212 27.29 -4.31 18.54
N THR A 213 28.56 -4.63 18.31
CA THR A 213 29.64 -3.67 18.25
C THR A 213 29.44 -2.84 16.99
N MET A 214 28.87 -1.63 17.18
CA MET A 214 28.84 -0.44 16.31
C MET A 214 27.46 0.27 16.23
N GLU A 215 26.53 0.04 17.16
CA GLU A 215 25.44 1.00 17.45
C GLU A 215 25.43 1.33 18.96
N THR A 216 26.47 1.99 19.48
CA THR A 216 26.42 2.97 20.60
C THR A 216 27.83 3.48 20.95
N THR A 217 28.33 4.46 20.18
CA THR A 217 29.23 5.50 20.74
C THR A 217 28.50 6.82 20.66
N TYR A 218 27.39 6.92 21.41
CA TYR A 218 26.74 8.17 21.81
C TYR A 218 26.01 7.86 23.12
N THR A 219 26.80 7.57 24.15
CA THR A 219 26.38 7.73 25.54
C THR A 219 27.33 8.75 26.13
N ASP A 220 26.87 9.99 26.13
CA ASP A 220 26.94 10.92 27.26
C ASP A 220 28.22 10.80 28.13
N SER A 221 29.25 11.54 27.73
CA SER A 221 30.35 11.85 28.65
C SER A 221 29.88 12.96 29.59
N MET A 222 29.22 12.58 30.69
CA MET A 222 29.25 13.39 31.91
C MET A 222 30.68 13.32 32.45
N THR A 223 31.47 14.35 32.17
CA THR A 223 32.73 14.62 32.86
C THR A 223 32.42 15.23 34.23
N THR A 224 32.77 14.52 35.28
CA THR A 224 33.09 15.13 36.59
C THR A 224 34.60 15.07 36.72
N ASP A 225 35.23 16.24 36.81
CA ASP A 225 36.20 16.59 37.86
C ASP A 225 37.13 17.74 37.45
N GLY A 226 37.38 18.64 38.41
CA GLY A 226 38.66 19.34 38.52
C GLY A 226 38.68 20.83 38.15
N ALA A 227 38.45 21.68 39.14
CA ALA A 227 38.84 23.08 39.13
C ALA A 227 40.38 23.26 39.25
N ALA A 228 40.89 24.35 38.65
CA ALA A 228 41.97 25.25 39.12
C ALA A 228 43.06 25.60 38.08
N GLY A 229 43.09 26.90 37.73
CA GLY A 229 44.26 27.78 37.61
C GLY A 229 45.44 27.41 36.71
N ASN A 230 45.69 28.18 35.64
CA ASN A 230 46.67 29.28 35.71
C ASN A 230 46.76 30.10 34.39
N ALA A 231 47.14 31.36 34.57
CA ALA A 231 47.32 32.40 33.57
C ALA A 231 48.63 32.28 32.76
N GLY A 232 48.67 32.93 31.58
CA GLY A 232 49.94 33.32 30.95
C GLY A 232 49.94 33.51 29.43
N ASP A 233 49.82 34.78 29.03
CA ASP A 233 50.64 35.47 28.00
C ASP A 233 50.40 35.30 26.48
N ALA A 234 50.75 36.39 25.79
CA ALA A 234 50.29 36.89 24.49
C ALA A 234 50.90 36.24 23.23
N ARG A 235 50.17 36.30 22.10
CA ARG A 235 50.49 37.13 20.89
C ARG A 235 49.60 36.81 19.69
N GLU A 236 49.40 37.85 18.88
CA GLU A 236 48.67 37.94 17.61
C GLU A 236 49.06 36.88 16.56
N GLY A 237 48.06 36.50 15.76
CA GLY A 237 48.24 35.79 14.49
C GLY A 237 46.89 35.37 13.92
N GLY A 238 46.31 36.21 13.05
CA GLY A 238 45.01 35.95 12.44
C GLY A 238 45.00 34.69 11.57
N VAL A 239 43.94 33.90 11.70
CA VAL A 239 43.51 32.92 10.71
C VAL A 239 41.99 32.94 10.66
N SER A 240 41.51 33.13 9.44
CA SER A 240 40.14 33.21 8.97
C SER A 240 39.20 32.19 9.65
N GLU A 241 38.03 32.66 10.07
CA GLU A 241 36.84 31.84 10.21
C GLU A 241 36.70 30.99 8.95
N SER A 242 37.07 29.72 9.04
CA SER A 242 36.67 28.72 8.05
C SER A 242 35.22 28.41 8.37
N GLU A 243 34.30 29.20 7.79
CA GLU A 243 32.96 28.72 7.50
C GLU A 243 33.10 27.40 6.76
N GLU A 244 32.91 26.28 7.45
CA GLU A 244 32.65 25.02 6.76
C GLU A 244 31.44 25.26 5.84
N PRO A 245 31.58 25.05 4.52
CA PRO A 245 30.44 25.14 3.65
C PRO A 245 29.44 24.09 4.12
N ARG A 246 28.20 24.53 4.41
CA ARG A 246 27.05 23.67 4.65
C ARG A 246 26.75 22.87 3.38
N VAL A 247 27.58 21.88 3.07
CA VAL A 247 27.27 20.89 2.05
C VAL A 247 26.20 19.99 2.66
N LEU A 248 24.96 20.32 2.32
CA LEU A 248 23.71 19.59 2.53
C LEU A 248 23.89 18.14 3.06
N ARG A 249 23.70 17.93 4.37
CA ARG A 249 23.24 16.64 4.95
C ARG A 249 21.80 16.27 4.52
N PHE A 250 21.32 16.84 3.42
CA PHE A 250 19.95 16.74 2.92
C PHE A 250 19.66 15.39 2.23
N ASP A 251 20.62 14.47 2.22
CA ASP A 251 20.68 13.47 1.15
C ASP A 251 19.92 12.16 1.47
N ARG A 252 19.91 11.65 2.72
CA ARG A 252 19.22 10.37 3.04
C ARG A 252 17.91 10.54 3.82
N SER A 253 17.88 11.50 4.75
CA SER A 253 16.72 11.76 5.60
C SER A 253 15.57 12.39 4.83
N THR A 254 15.87 13.34 3.93
CA THR A 254 14.84 14.00 3.11
C THR A 254 14.19 13.00 2.15
N LEU A 255 14.98 12.18 1.46
CA LEU A 255 14.46 11.12 0.58
C LEU A 255 13.52 10.18 1.33
N PHE A 256 13.92 9.75 2.53
CA PHE A 256 13.08 8.90 3.36
C PHE A 256 11.75 9.57 3.72
N ILE A 257 11.79 10.85 4.10
CA ILE A 257 10.57 11.64 4.39
C ILE A 257 9.69 11.74 3.14
N VAL A 258 10.27 12.01 1.96
CA VAL A 258 9.51 12.06 0.70
C VAL A 258 8.85 10.72 0.40
N CYS A 259 9.59 9.61 0.47
CA CYS A 259 9.04 8.26 0.29
C CYS A 259 7.92 7.94 1.30
N PHE A 260 8.09 8.36 2.54
CA PHE A 260 7.09 8.19 3.60
C PHE A 260 5.81 8.96 3.27
N LEU A 261 5.92 10.24 2.93
CA LEU A 261 4.78 11.09 2.58
C LEU A 261 4.07 10.60 1.32
N LEU A 262 4.82 10.22 0.28
CA LEU A 262 4.26 9.69 -0.97
C LEU A 262 3.53 8.36 -0.76
N THR A 263 4.07 7.48 0.08
CA THR A 263 3.41 6.21 0.41
C THR A 263 2.13 6.43 1.21
N GLY A 264 2.18 7.33 2.20
CA GLY A 264 0.99 7.74 2.95
C GLY A 264 -0.08 8.35 2.05
N TYR A 265 0.30 9.22 1.12
CA TYR A 265 -0.58 9.82 0.13
C TYR A 265 -1.21 8.79 -0.81
N ALA A 266 -0.40 7.93 -1.43
CA ALA A 266 -0.87 6.88 -2.33
C ALA A 266 -1.81 5.90 -1.62
N SER A 267 -1.55 5.60 -0.34
CA SER A 267 -2.41 4.71 0.47
C SER A 267 -3.70 5.39 0.92
N CYS A 268 -3.64 6.68 1.24
CA CYS A 268 -4.82 7.49 1.54
C CYS A 268 -5.81 7.49 0.38
N LEU A 269 -5.33 7.71 -0.85
CA LEU A 269 -6.16 7.68 -2.04
C LEU A 269 -6.54 6.25 -2.44
N GLY A 270 -5.55 5.38 -2.67
CA GLY A 270 -5.74 4.05 -3.25
C GLY A 270 -6.49 3.06 -2.35
N ASN A 271 -6.21 3.08 -1.05
CA ASN A 271 -6.78 2.09 -0.12
C ASN A 271 -7.89 2.68 0.77
N GLY A 272 -7.97 4.02 0.88
CA GLY A 272 -8.93 4.70 1.75
C GLY A 272 -10.08 5.37 0.98
N ILE A 273 -9.76 6.40 0.21
CA ILE A 273 -10.77 7.25 -0.45
C ILE A 273 -11.37 6.55 -1.67
N LEU A 274 -10.56 6.04 -2.59
CA LEU A 274 -11.06 5.49 -3.84
C LEU A 274 -12.07 4.36 -3.65
N PRO A 275 -11.82 3.31 -2.83
CA PRO A 275 -12.74 2.18 -2.71
C PRO A 275 -14.19 2.57 -2.37
N SER A 276 -14.42 3.64 -1.62
CA SER A 276 -15.78 4.11 -1.33
C SER A 276 -16.42 4.92 -2.46
N LEU A 277 -15.62 5.59 -3.29
CA LEU A 277 -16.09 6.35 -4.45
C LEU A 277 -16.40 5.45 -5.65
N GLN A 278 -15.98 4.19 -5.61
CA GLN A 278 -16.11 3.27 -6.73
C GLN A 278 -17.56 3.05 -7.13
N SER A 279 -18.46 2.83 -6.16
CA SER A 279 -19.90 2.69 -6.43
C SER A 279 -20.48 3.96 -7.04
N PHE A 280 -20.19 5.14 -6.47
CA PHE A 280 -20.74 6.41 -6.94
C PHE A 280 -20.25 6.82 -8.33
N SER A 281 -18.98 6.53 -8.66
CA SER A 281 -18.35 6.94 -9.93
C SER A 281 -18.65 6.02 -11.11
N THR A 282 -18.85 4.71 -10.88
CA THR A 282 -18.98 3.72 -11.96
C THR A 282 -20.36 3.06 -12.02
N ALA A 283 -20.99 2.77 -10.87
CA ALA A 283 -22.32 2.18 -10.85
C ALA A 283 -23.41 3.17 -11.29
N ALA A 284 -23.11 4.47 -11.28
CA ALA A 284 -23.99 5.50 -11.85
C ALA A 284 -24.21 5.33 -13.36
N TYR A 285 -23.21 4.82 -14.10
CA TYR A 285 -23.38 4.47 -15.51
C TYR A 285 -24.20 3.17 -15.65
N SER A 286 -23.66 2.07 -15.14
CA SER A 286 -24.31 0.75 -15.14
C SER A 286 -23.62 -0.17 -14.13
N THR A 287 -24.29 -1.26 -13.72
CA THR A 287 -23.61 -2.26 -12.87
C THR A 287 -22.47 -2.96 -13.63
N LEU A 288 -22.59 -3.12 -14.95
CA LEU A 288 -21.52 -3.68 -15.78
C LEU A 288 -20.26 -2.80 -15.72
N THR A 289 -20.40 -1.48 -15.80
CA THR A 289 -19.28 -0.53 -15.67
C THR A 289 -18.59 -0.67 -14.32
N TYR A 290 -19.35 -0.84 -13.24
CA TYR A 290 -18.79 -1.08 -11.90
C TYR A 290 -17.95 -2.36 -11.84
N HIS A 291 -18.51 -3.51 -12.25
CA HIS A 291 -17.78 -4.78 -12.20
C HIS A 291 -16.56 -4.79 -13.13
N LEU A 292 -16.67 -4.16 -14.30
CA LEU A 292 -15.56 -4.02 -15.24
C LEU A 292 -14.44 -3.14 -14.66
N ALA A 293 -14.78 -2.03 -14.01
CA ALA A 293 -13.81 -1.15 -13.37
C ALA A 293 -13.06 -1.87 -12.23
N VAL A 294 -13.78 -2.57 -11.34
CA VAL A 294 -13.18 -3.33 -10.23
C VAL A 294 -12.23 -4.42 -10.77
N THR A 295 -12.67 -5.19 -11.75
CA THR A 295 -11.89 -6.33 -12.28
C THR A 295 -10.69 -5.89 -13.10
N LEU A 296 -10.84 -4.95 -14.04
CA LEU A 296 -9.74 -4.50 -14.88
C LEU A 296 -8.70 -3.68 -14.10
N SER A 297 -9.11 -2.84 -13.15
CA SER A 297 -8.16 -2.16 -12.27
C SER A 297 -7.46 -3.14 -11.32
N GLY A 298 -8.18 -4.16 -10.83
CA GLY A 298 -7.61 -5.28 -10.07
C GLY A 298 -6.62 -6.14 -10.86
N LEU A 299 -6.76 -6.22 -12.19
CA LEU A 299 -5.78 -6.85 -13.08
C LEU A 299 -4.59 -5.93 -13.39
N ALA A 300 -4.83 -4.63 -13.53
CA ALA A 300 -3.79 -3.65 -13.81
C ALA A 300 -2.78 -3.52 -12.66
N ALA A 301 -3.23 -3.64 -11.40
CA ALA A 301 -2.35 -3.60 -10.24
C ALA A 301 -1.20 -4.64 -10.30
N PRO A 302 -1.45 -5.97 -10.37
CA PRO A 302 -0.37 -6.97 -10.40
C PRO A 302 0.49 -6.87 -11.66
N LEU A 303 -0.08 -6.53 -12.82
CA LEU A 303 0.70 -6.30 -14.04
C LEU A 303 1.67 -5.12 -13.87
N SER A 304 1.19 -4.02 -13.27
CA SER A 304 2.01 -2.84 -13.02
C SER A 304 3.10 -3.09 -11.98
N ALA A 305 2.81 -3.87 -10.92
CA ALA A 305 3.79 -4.28 -9.91
C ALA A 305 4.88 -5.18 -10.51
N LEU A 306 4.49 -6.16 -11.34
CA LEU A 306 5.42 -7.05 -12.03
C LEU A 306 6.30 -6.27 -13.00
N LEU A 307 5.70 -5.43 -13.84
CA LEU A 307 6.43 -4.59 -14.80
C LEU A 307 7.42 -3.67 -14.08
N THR A 308 6.99 -3.03 -12.98
CA THR A 308 7.87 -2.17 -12.17
C THR A 308 9.04 -2.96 -11.59
N THR A 309 8.80 -4.18 -11.11
CA THR A 309 9.85 -5.04 -10.55
C THR A 309 10.87 -5.46 -11.62
N ILE A 310 10.40 -5.88 -12.79
CA ILE A 310 11.27 -6.26 -13.93
C ILE A 310 12.08 -5.04 -14.40
N VAL A 311 11.42 -3.89 -14.54
CA VAL A 311 12.07 -2.65 -15.00
C VAL A 311 13.09 -2.15 -13.96
N TYR A 312 12.81 -2.29 -12.67
CA TYR A 312 13.74 -1.90 -11.60
C TYR A 312 14.99 -2.77 -11.55
N ASP A 313 14.87 -4.06 -11.88
CA ASP A 313 15.99 -5.03 -11.86
C ASP A 313 16.89 -4.89 -13.12
N TYR A 314 16.34 -4.43 -14.24
CA TYR A 314 17.10 -4.14 -15.46
C TYR A 314 17.94 -2.85 -15.30
N GLU A 315 19.21 -2.99 -14.90
CA GLU A 315 20.16 -1.88 -14.67
C GLU A 315 20.30 -0.91 -15.88
N GLN A 316 19.98 -1.33 -17.10
CA GLN A 316 20.08 -0.51 -18.31
C GLN A 316 19.03 0.61 -18.42
N PHE A 317 17.85 0.48 -17.79
CA PHE A 317 16.79 1.50 -17.95
C PHE A 317 16.97 2.72 -17.04
N GLY A 318 17.84 2.64 -16.04
CA GLY A 318 18.30 3.81 -15.30
C GLY A 318 18.88 4.90 -16.22
N VAL A 319 19.41 4.52 -17.40
CA VAL A 319 19.92 5.45 -18.42
C VAL A 319 18.79 5.98 -19.33
N CYS A 320 17.85 5.14 -19.73
CA CYS A 320 16.74 5.52 -20.61
C CYS A 320 15.66 6.36 -19.89
N ALA A 321 15.35 6.03 -18.63
CA ALA A 321 14.53 6.85 -17.75
C ALA A 321 15.22 8.20 -17.45
N ARG A 322 16.54 8.22 -17.23
CA ARG A 322 17.32 9.48 -17.14
C ARG A 322 17.12 10.35 -18.38
N ALA A 323 17.14 9.79 -19.59
CA ALA A 323 16.93 10.53 -20.84
C ALA A 323 15.49 11.05 -21.04
N LEU A 324 14.47 10.26 -20.67
CA LEU A 324 13.07 10.68 -20.74
C LEU A 324 12.72 11.75 -19.70
N PHE A 325 13.20 11.58 -18.46
CA PHE A 325 12.90 12.52 -17.37
C PHE A 325 13.77 13.78 -17.39
N ALA A 326 14.99 13.74 -17.93
CA ALA A 326 15.81 14.94 -18.15
C ALA A 326 15.14 15.96 -19.11
N ARG A 327 14.24 15.49 -20.00
CA ARG A 327 13.44 16.38 -20.86
C ARG A 327 12.24 17.00 -20.15
N CYS A 328 11.71 16.36 -19.10
CA CYS A 328 10.52 16.83 -18.39
C CYS A 328 10.85 17.63 -17.11
N LEU A 329 12.04 17.48 -16.55
CA LEU A 329 12.47 18.14 -15.31
C LEU A 329 13.79 18.87 -15.55
N PRO A 330 13.78 20.19 -15.79
CA PRO A 330 15.01 20.96 -15.80
C PRO A 330 15.71 20.82 -14.43
N ILE A 331 16.96 20.38 -14.48
CA ILE A 331 17.88 20.52 -13.36
C ILE A 331 18.19 22.02 -13.29
N PRO A 332 18.08 22.68 -12.13
CA PRO A 332 18.60 24.04 -12.01
C PRO A 332 20.10 23.96 -12.27
N GLU A 333 20.56 24.52 -13.39
CA GLU A 333 21.98 24.79 -13.57
C GLU A 333 22.40 25.72 -12.44
N GLU A 334 23.29 25.24 -11.56
CA GLU A 334 24.03 26.14 -10.69
C GLU A 334 24.76 27.14 -11.60
N THR A 335 24.37 28.40 -11.44
CA THR A 335 24.87 29.52 -12.21
C THR A 335 26.32 29.77 -11.79
N SER A 336 27.27 29.07 -12.42
CA SER A 336 28.69 29.40 -12.29
C SER A 336 28.92 30.77 -12.92
N ARG A 337 29.18 31.75 -12.07
CA ARG A 337 29.36 33.15 -12.43
C ARG A 337 30.86 33.44 -12.58
N GLY A 338 31.30 33.57 -13.83
CA GLY A 338 32.29 34.56 -14.25
C GLY A 338 33.72 34.09 -14.54
N GLY A 339 34.23 34.46 -15.73
CA GLY A 339 35.66 34.75 -15.92
C GLY A 339 36.33 34.19 -17.19
N SER A 340 36.10 34.85 -18.34
CA SER A 340 36.99 35.03 -19.52
C SER A 340 38.28 34.21 -19.68
N SER A 341 38.47 33.53 -20.83
CA SER A 341 39.29 34.02 -21.97
C SER A 341 39.61 32.93 -23.01
N LEU A 342 39.26 33.21 -24.27
CA LEU A 342 39.99 33.02 -25.53
C LEU A 342 41.04 31.87 -25.69
N VAL A 343 40.91 31.18 -26.84
CA VAL A 343 41.94 30.66 -27.77
C VAL A 343 41.84 29.16 -28.12
N SER A 344 41.29 28.95 -29.32
CA SER A 344 41.62 28.02 -30.41
C SER A 344 42.22 26.61 -30.20
N ALA A 345 41.68 25.72 -31.05
CA ALA A 345 42.37 24.71 -31.86
C ALA A 345 42.68 23.33 -31.25
N SER A 346 41.91 22.35 -31.75
CA SER A 346 42.38 21.11 -32.40
C SER A 346 43.76 20.56 -32.01
N ALA A 347 43.79 19.38 -31.36
CA ALA A 347 44.53 18.18 -31.81
C ALA A 347 44.62 17.10 -30.72
N GLU A 348 44.50 15.85 -31.18
CA GLU A 348 45.21 14.65 -30.70
C GLU A 348 44.89 13.96 -29.36
N SER A 349 44.16 12.84 -29.50
CA SER A 349 44.63 11.46 -29.26
C SER A 349 45.34 11.08 -27.93
N LEU A 350 44.70 10.10 -27.26
CA LEU A 350 45.29 8.80 -26.87
C LEU A 350 46.35 8.74 -25.75
N LYS A 351 45.90 8.46 -24.52
CA LYS A 351 46.57 7.69 -23.44
C LYS A 351 45.69 7.74 -22.18
N LYS A 352 45.52 6.76 -21.32
CA LYS A 352 45.83 5.33 -21.21
C LYS A 352 45.26 4.93 -19.83
N ASP A 353 44.62 3.77 -19.76
CA ASP A 353 44.38 2.88 -18.61
C ASP A 353 44.42 3.48 -17.19
N ASN A 354 43.34 3.27 -16.42
CA ASN A 354 43.43 2.34 -15.30
C ASN A 354 42.05 1.97 -14.74
N ALA A 355 41.88 0.66 -14.57
CA ALA A 355 40.82 0.04 -13.80
C ALA A 355 40.73 0.68 -12.42
N SER A 356 39.61 1.34 -12.14
CA SER A 356 39.09 1.46 -10.79
C SER A 356 37.82 0.62 -10.75
N ASN A 357 37.78 -0.33 -9.83
CA ASN A 357 36.57 -1.04 -9.45
C ASN A 357 35.52 0.01 -9.10
N GLY A 358 34.60 0.27 -10.03
CA GLY A 358 33.44 1.10 -9.80
C GLY A 358 32.56 0.41 -8.78
N SER A 359 32.63 0.87 -7.53
CA SER A 359 31.46 0.87 -6.66
C SER A 359 30.27 1.39 -7.48
N PRO A 360 29.08 0.77 -7.43
CA PRO A 360 27.94 1.29 -8.16
C PRO A 360 27.74 2.75 -7.77
N ASP A 361 27.78 3.65 -8.76
CA ASP A 361 27.58 5.08 -8.56
C ASP A 361 26.31 5.29 -7.75
N ALA A 362 26.42 6.02 -6.64
CA ALA A 362 25.27 6.30 -5.78
C ALA A 362 24.16 6.94 -6.64
N PRO A 363 22.93 6.40 -6.62
CA PRO A 363 21.86 6.91 -7.46
C PRO A 363 21.60 8.37 -7.11
N ASN A 364 21.48 9.26 -8.11
CA ASN A 364 21.13 10.66 -7.90
C ASN A 364 19.79 10.75 -7.14
N ILE A 365 19.87 10.97 -5.82
CA ILE A 365 18.72 10.87 -4.91
C ILE A 365 17.63 11.87 -5.30
N THR A 366 18.04 13.09 -5.67
CA THR A 366 17.16 14.15 -6.16
C THR A 366 16.37 13.73 -7.41
N PHE A 367 16.98 12.96 -8.31
CA PHE A 367 16.30 12.45 -9.50
C PHE A 367 15.20 11.45 -9.12
N VAL A 368 15.51 10.50 -8.22
CA VAL A 368 14.54 9.50 -7.75
C VAL A 368 13.34 10.17 -7.08
N CYS A 369 13.58 11.14 -6.19
CA CYS A 369 12.51 11.93 -5.56
C CYS A 369 11.59 12.61 -6.59
N ARG A 370 12.18 13.25 -7.61
CA ARG A 370 11.44 13.96 -8.66
C ARG A 370 10.61 12.98 -9.49
N CYS A 371 11.17 11.84 -9.89
CA CYS A 371 10.43 10.81 -10.62
C CYS A 371 9.25 10.25 -9.82
N LEU A 372 9.48 9.88 -8.55
CA LEU A 372 8.42 9.35 -7.68
C LEU A 372 7.30 10.38 -7.45
N THR A 373 7.66 11.66 -7.31
CA THR A 373 6.69 12.75 -7.16
C THR A 373 5.89 12.95 -8.45
N LEU A 374 6.56 12.93 -9.61
CA LEU A 374 5.91 13.06 -10.91
C LEU A 374 4.92 11.92 -11.17
N ILE A 375 5.27 10.67 -10.84
CA ILE A 375 4.34 9.53 -10.93
C ILE A 375 3.12 9.75 -10.04
N ALA A 376 3.31 10.26 -8.82
CA ALA A 376 2.21 10.61 -7.91
C ALA A 376 1.26 11.63 -8.53
N VAL A 377 1.82 12.71 -9.10
CA VAL A 377 1.06 13.77 -9.74
C VAL A 377 0.31 13.24 -10.95
N LEU A 378 0.95 12.45 -11.81
CA LEU A 378 0.29 11.84 -12.97
C LEU A 378 -0.84 10.87 -12.57
N ALA A 379 -0.66 10.09 -11.51
CA ALA A 379 -1.71 9.20 -10.97
C ALA A 379 -2.86 9.98 -10.31
N SER A 380 -2.60 11.19 -9.80
CA SER A 380 -3.62 12.05 -9.21
C SER A 380 -4.60 12.65 -10.23
N VAL A 381 -4.18 12.82 -11.49
CA VAL A 381 -5.04 13.36 -12.57
C VAL A 381 -6.29 12.49 -12.83
N PRO A 382 -6.18 11.18 -13.14
CA PRO A 382 -7.37 10.34 -13.28
C PRO A 382 -8.13 10.17 -11.97
N THR A 383 -7.44 10.26 -10.82
CA THR A 383 -8.07 10.21 -9.50
C THR A 383 -8.99 11.40 -9.26
N ALA A 384 -8.57 12.61 -9.66
CA ALA A 384 -9.42 13.80 -9.60
C ALA A 384 -10.67 13.65 -10.50
N TYR A 385 -10.53 13.01 -11.66
CA TYR A 385 -11.67 12.70 -12.53
C TYR A 385 -12.63 11.68 -11.90
N ILE A 386 -12.13 10.63 -11.22
CA ILE A 386 -12.98 9.70 -10.46
C ILE A 386 -13.76 10.45 -9.37
N PHE A 387 -13.12 11.38 -8.68
CA PHE A 387 -13.76 12.20 -7.65
C PHE A 387 -14.88 13.08 -8.26
N TYR A 388 -14.60 13.70 -9.40
CA TYR A 388 -15.60 14.46 -10.16
C TYR A 388 -16.79 13.58 -10.58
N LEU A 389 -16.54 12.36 -11.07
CA LEU A 389 -17.61 11.41 -11.41
C LEU A 389 -18.46 11.04 -10.18
N ALA A 390 -17.83 10.82 -9.03
CA ALA A 390 -18.54 10.48 -7.80
C ALA A 390 -19.46 11.63 -7.35
N VAL A 391 -18.99 12.88 -7.40
CA VAL A 391 -19.79 14.08 -7.07
C VAL A 391 -20.90 14.34 -8.09
N SER A 392 -20.69 13.96 -9.35
CA SER A 392 -21.68 14.10 -10.43
C SER A 392 -22.75 12.99 -10.42
N SER A 393 -22.66 12.02 -9.51
CA SER A 393 -23.69 10.99 -9.32
C SER A 393 -24.97 11.66 -8.78
N PRO A 394 -26.17 11.38 -9.35
CA PRO A 394 -26.55 10.19 -10.12
C PRO A 394 -26.53 10.31 -11.65
N THR A 395 -26.32 11.50 -12.23
CA THR A 395 -26.31 11.75 -13.68
C THR A 395 -24.89 12.04 -14.18
N PRO A 396 -24.04 11.00 -14.33
CA PRO A 396 -22.66 11.20 -14.75
C PRO A 396 -22.60 11.73 -16.20
N PRO A 397 -21.52 12.44 -16.58
CA PRO A 397 -21.39 13.03 -17.90
C PRO A 397 -21.34 11.97 -19.00
N GLU A 398 -22.29 11.99 -19.93
CA GLU A 398 -22.42 10.94 -20.94
C GLU A 398 -21.26 10.92 -21.96
N LEU A 399 -20.52 12.04 -22.15
CA LEU A 399 -19.37 12.15 -23.06
C LEU A 399 -19.62 11.47 -24.43
N GLY A 400 -20.79 11.72 -25.03
CA GLY A 400 -21.19 11.12 -26.31
C GLY A 400 -21.34 9.59 -26.28
N GLY A 401 -21.66 9.01 -25.12
CA GLY A 401 -21.78 7.56 -24.90
C GLY A 401 -20.50 6.89 -24.42
N PHE A 402 -19.36 7.58 -24.41
CA PHE A 402 -18.07 7.03 -23.98
C PHE A 402 -17.77 7.20 -22.48
N GLY A 403 -18.64 7.88 -21.72
CA GLY A 403 -18.41 8.18 -20.31
C GLY A 403 -18.11 6.95 -19.44
N SER A 404 -18.79 5.83 -19.69
CA SER A 404 -18.56 4.56 -18.99
C SER A 404 -17.16 3.98 -19.24
N VAL A 405 -16.68 4.04 -20.48
CA VAL A 405 -15.34 3.57 -20.87
C VAL A 405 -14.26 4.47 -20.26
N VAL A 406 -14.45 5.79 -20.32
CA VAL A 406 -13.52 6.75 -19.73
C VAL A 406 -13.43 6.58 -18.21
N ALA A 407 -14.55 6.31 -17.53
CA ALA A 407 -14.56 5.99 -16.11
C ALA A 407 -13.71 4.75 -15.79
N VAL A 408 -13.88 3.66 -16.55
CA VAL A 408 -13.09 2.42 -16.37
C VAL A 408 -11.61 2.67 -16.61
N ILE A 409 -11.25 3.42 -17.67
CA ILE A 409 -9.85 3.78 -17.96
C ILE A 409 -9.25 4.61 -16.83
N ALA A 410 -9.99 5.57 -16.27
CA ALA A 410 -9.52 6.37 -15.15
C ALA A 410 -9.20 5.52 -13.91
N TRP A 411 -10.05 4.53 -13.60
CA TRP A 411 -9.80 3.55 -12.54
C TRP A 411 -8.56 2.71 -12.80
N ILE A 412 -8.37 2.23 -14.03
CA ILE A 412 -7.17 1.46 -14.43
C ILE A 412 -5.91 2.31 -14.25
N LEU A 413 -5.90 3.54 -14.78
CA LEU A 413 -4.73 4.43 -14.72
C LEU A 413 -4.39 4.88 -13.30
N SER A 414 -5.40 5.22 -12.49
CA SER A 414 -5.20 5.59 -11.08
C SER A 414 -4.59 4.43 -10.29
N THR A 415 -5.18 3.23 -10.40
CA THR A 415 -4.69 2.04 -9.69
C THR A 415 -3.28 1.64 -10.15
N ALA A 416 -3.02 1.64 -11.46
CA ALA A 416 -1.70 1.34 -11.99
C ALA A 416 -0.64 2.36 -11.52
N GLY A 417 -0.94 3.66 -11.59
CA GLY A 417 -0.02 4.72 -11.21
C GLY A 417 0.41 4.63 -9.73
N PHE A 418 -0.55 4.50 -8.82
CA PHE A 418 -0.22 4.34 -7.39
C PHE A 418 0.46 3.00 -7.07
N THR A 419 0.17 1.95 -7.83
CA THR A 419 0.82 0.65 -7.66
C THR A 419 2.29 0.69 -8.11
N VAL A 420 2.58 1.30 -9.26
CA VAL A 420 3.95 1.58 -9.73
C VAL A 420 4.73 2.35 -8.66
N GLN A 421 4.12 3.43 -8.14
CA GLN A 421 4.77 4.26 -7.14
C GLN A 421 5.08 3.49 -5.85
N LYS A 422 4.10 2.80 -5.27
CA LYS A 422 4.29 2.00 -4.04
C LYS A 422 5.32 0.89 -4.23
N THR A 423 5.29 0.20 -5.39
CA THR A 423 6.23 -0.87 -5.72
C THR A 423 7.65 -0.33 -5.83
N TRP A 424 7.85 0.77 -6.55
CA TRP A 424 9.18 1.37 -6.70
C TRP A 424 9.73 1.86 -5.35
N ILE A 425 8.92 2.56 -4.53
CA ILE A 425 9.34 3.00 -3.19
C ILE A 425 9.75 1.81 -2.33
N THR A 426 8.97 0.72 -2.35
CA THR A 426 9.24 -0.47 -1.55
C THR A 426 10.53 -1.15 -2.01
N LEU A 427 10.71 -1.39 -3.32
CA LEU A 427 11.93 -2.00 -3.86
C LEU A 427 13.17 -1.14 -3.57
N PHE A 428 13.04 0.19 -3.69
CA PHE A 428 14.11 1.12 -3.36
C PHE A 428 14.51 1.04 -1.88
N LEU A 429 13.53 1.00 -0.97
CA LEU A 429 13.80 0.89 0.46
C LEU A 429 14.31 -0.50 0.89
N VAL A 430 13.95 -1.56 0.17
CA VAL A 430 14.54 -2.90 0.38
C VAL A 430 16.00 -2.93 -0.10
N ARG A 431 16.33 -2.28 -1.22
CA ARG A 431 17.70 -2.28 -1.78
C ARG A 431 18.67 -1.35 -1.04
N PHE A 432 18.22 -0.16 -0.62
CA PHE A 432 19.09 0.89 -0.08
C PHE A 432 18.74 1.37 1.35
N GLY A 433 17.61 0.91 1.91
CA GLY A 433 17.12 1.32 3.21
C GLY A 433 17.48 0.35 4.34
N ASN A 434 17.15 0.76 5.57
CA ASN A 434 17.33 -0.05 6.78
C ASN A 434 16.00 -0.69 7.21
N GLN A 435 16.04 -1.70 8.08
CA GLN A 435 14.81 -2.33 8.63
C GLN A 435 13.85 -1.32 9.29
N ARG A 436 14.39 -0.27 9.94
CA ARG A 436 13.58 0.81 10.53
C ARG A 436 12.79 1.58 9.47
N ASN A 437 13.34 1.73 8.26
CA ASN A 437 12.70 2.43 7.14
C ASN A 437 11.53 1.60 6.59
N LEU A 438 11.73 0.28 6.43
CA LEU A 438 10.68 -0.64 5.98
C LEU A 438 9.51 -0.72 6.97
N ARG A 439 9.79 -0.76 8.28
CA ARG A 439 8.74 -0.72 9.29
C ARG A 439 7.96 0.58 9.24
N THR A 440 8.65 1.71 9.10
CA THR A 440 8.03 3.02 9.03
C THR A 440 7.24 3.22 7.72
N LEU A 441 7.64 2.58 6.62
CA LEU A 441 6.86 2.50 5.39
C LEU A 441 5.51 1.81 5.63
N GLY A 442 5.51 0.67 6.33
CA GLY A 442 4.27 -0.01 6.74
C GLY A 442 3.37 0.87 7.61
N ILE A 443 3.95 1.66 8.53
CA ILE A 443 3.20 2.67 9.30
C ILE A 443 2.59 3.72 8.37
N ALA A 444 3.37 4.24 7.41
CA ALA A 444 2.89 5.24 6.45
C ALA A 444 1.65 4.74 5.69
N THR A 445 1.72 3.52 5.13
CA THR A 445 0.62 2.88 4.40
C THR A 445 -0.64 2.81 5.25
N GLN A 446 -0.50 2.40 6.51
CA GLN A 446 -1.63 2.24 7.42
C GLN A 446 -2.24 3.57 7.84
N THR A 447 -1.39 4.52 8.22
CA THR A 447 -1.85 5.88 8.56
C THR A 447 -2.54 6.55 7.39
N GLY A 448 -2.01 6.39 6.17
CA GLY A 448 -2.63 6.89 4.95
C GLY A 448 -4.01 6.30 4.73
N SER A 449 -4.10 4.96 4.71
CA SER A 449 -5.37 4.25 4.52
C SER A 449 -6.41 4.63 5.60
N ALA A 450 -5.97 4.82 6.84
CA ALA A 450 -6.81 5.28 7.96
C ALA A 450 -7.39 6.68 7.72
N VAL A 451 -6.53 7.62 7.34
CA VAL A 451 -6.92 9.01 7.04
C VAL A 451 -7.88 9.02 5.85
N GLY A 452 -7.59 8.27 4.79
CA GLY A 452 -8.45 8.17 3.62
C GLY A 452 -9.83 7.58 3.93
N ALA A 453 -9.88 6.51 4.74
CA ALA A 453 -11.14 5.91 5.19
C ALA A 453 -11.96 6.87 6.07
N LEU A 454 -11.31 7.68 6.92
CA LEU A 454 -12.00 8.70 7.72
C LEU A 454 -12.58 9.80 6.83
N ILE A 455 -11.81 10.31 5.87
CA ILE A 455 -12.27 11.31 4.90
C ILE A 455 -13.47 10.76 4.12
N SER A 456 -13.33 9.55 3.59
CA SER A 456 -14.38 8.82 2.88
C SER A 456 -15.67 8.67 3.72
N PHE A 457 -15.54 8.27 4.98
CA PHE A 457 -16.68 8.15 5.90
C PHE A 457 -17.38 9.50 6.13
N LEU A 458 -16.61 10.58 6.31
CA LEU A 458 -17.18 11.92 6.46
C LEU A 458 -17.94 12.35 5.21
N LEU A 459 -17.37 12.13 4.01
CA LEU A 459 -17.99 12.50 2.73
C LEU A 459 -19.28 11.71 2.46
N THR A 460 -19.28 10.41 2.74
CA THR A 460 -20.38 9.50 2.42
C THR A 460 -21.48 9.49 3.48
N ALA A 461 -21.12 9.30 4.76
CA ALA A 461 -22.10 9.00 5.81
C ALA A 461 -22.53 10.24 6.63
N GLN A 462 -21.61 11.19 6.86
CA GLN A 462 -21.93 12.39 7.67
C GLN A 462 -22.48 13.52 6.80
N PHE A 463 -21.74 13.90 5.76
CA PHE A 463 -22.13 15.02 4.91
C PHE A 463 -23.12 14.62 3.79
N ASN A 464 -23.33 13.32 3.54
CA ASN A 464 -24.22 12.80 2.49
C ASN A 464 -24.00 13.48 1.13
N LEU A 465 -22.74 13.80 0.80
CA LEU A 465 -22.40 14.55 -0.43
C LEU A 465 -22.53 13.69 -1.69
N LEU A 466 -22.54 12.37 -1.54
CA LEU A 466 -22.56 11.40 -2.63
C LEU A 466 -23.91 10.69 -2.64
N ILE A 467 -24.66 10.92 -3.71
CA ILE A 467 -25.99 10.33 -3.90
C ILE A 467 -25.85 9.13 -4.82
N SER A 468 -26.27 7.96 -4.36
CA SER A 468 -26.29 6.76 -5.21
C SER A 468 -27.42 6.84 -6.24
N LYS A 469 -27.19 6.32 -7.45
CA LYS A 469 -28.24 6.15 -8.46
C LYS A 469 -29.39 5.32 -7.89
N THR A 470 -30.59 5.89 -7.89
CA THR A 470 -31.81 5.17 -7.53
C THR A 470 -32.12 4.12 -8.58
N PRO A 471 -32.44 2.88 -8.19
CA PRO A 471 -32.90 1.90 -9.16
C PRO A 471 -34.23 2.38 -9.79
N CYS A 472 -34.38 2.22 -11.10
CA CYS A 472 -35.60 2.55 -11.85
C CYS A 472 -35.96 4.05 -11.95
N SER A 473 -34.99 4.96 -11.86
CA SER A 473 -35.16 6.41 -12.06
C SER A 473 -34.80 6.90 -13.44
#